data_AF-A0A6L3MJE8-F1
#
_entry.id   AF-A0A6L3MJE8-F1
#
_cell.length_a   1.000
_cell.length_b   1.000
_cell.length_c   1.000
_cell.angle_alpha   90.00
_cell.angle_beta   90.00
_cell.angle_gamma   90.00
#
_symmetry.space_group_name_H-M   'P 1'
#
loop_
_entity.id
_entity.type
_entity.pdbx_description
1 polymer ?
#
loop_
_entity_poly.entity_id
_entity_poly.type
_entity_poly.pdbx_seq_one_letter_code
_entity_poly.pdbx_strand_id
1 'polypeptide(L)'
;EAAEQAFYERGVARTTLADIAARAGVTRGAIYWHFSNKSDLLQALLDTLHEPLDELARASESEDEVDPLGCMRKLLIHLFHQVALDPKTRRINEILFHKCEFTDEMCDMRRQRQTHSLECNLRIGLTLRNAVHRGQLPENLDTARG
;
A
#
# COMPACT_ATOMS: atom_id res chain seq x y z
N GLU A 1 -12.66 8.56 4.30
CA GLU A 1 -13.92 7.90 3.86
C GLU A 1 -14.50 8.49 2.58
N ALA A 2 -14.77 9.80 2.50
CA ALA A 2 -15.36 10.41 1.29
C ALA A 2 -14.50 10.19 0.02
N ALA A 3 -13.17 10.34 0.14
CA ALA A 3 -12.23 10.09 -0.95
C ALA A 3 -12.29 8.63 -1.45
N GLU A 4 -12.18 7.69 -0.51
CA GLU A 4 -12.30 6.25 -0.78
C GLU A 4 -13.59 5.92 -1.52
N GLN A 5 -14.75 6.37 -1.02
CA GLN A 5 -16.03 6.08 -1.68
C GLN A 5 -16.13 6.73 -3.07
N ALA A 6 -15.66 7.97 -3.23
CA ALA A 6 -15.69 8.65 -4.51
C ALA A 6 -14.81 7.95 -5.55
N PHE A 7 -13.59 7.56 -5.17
CA PHE A 7 -12.70 6.77 -6.02
C PHE A 7 -13.26 5.39 -6.32
N TYR A 8 -13.91 4.73 -5.35
CA TYR A 8 -14.53 3.43 -5.54
C TYR A 8 -15.65 3.47 -6.59
N GLU A 9 -16.54 4.45 -6.48
CA GLU A 9 -17.73 4.56 -7.33
C GLU A 9 -17.40 5.05 -8.75
N ARG A 10 -16.51 6.05 -8.88
CA ARG A 10 -16.30 6.79 -10.15
C ARG A 10 -14.93 6.58 -10.77
N GLY A 11 -14.00 5.98 -10.03
CA GLY A 11 -12.59 5.88 -10.38
C GLY A 11 -11.80 7.16 -10.09
N VAL A 12 -10.49 7.00 -9.97
CA VAL A 12 -9.57 8.10 -9.62
C VAL A 12 -9.54 9.16 -10.71
N ALA A 13 -9.58 8.77 -11.99
CA ALA A 13 -9.49 9.70 -13.12
C ALA A 13 -10.62 10.72 -13.15
N ARG A 14 -11.85 10.25 -12.95
CA ARG A 14 -13.07 11.07 -13.03
C ARG A 14 -13.44 11.78 -11.73
N THR A 15 -12.61 11.68 -10.69
CA THR A 15 -12.86 12.31 -9.39
C THR A 15 -11.90 13.48 -9.17
N THR A 16 -12.42 14.62 -8.70
CA THR A 16 -11.61 15.80 -8.34
C THR A 16 -11.57 16.01 -6.82
N LEU A 17 -10.58 16.76 -6.32
CA LEU A 17 -10.55 17.19 -4.91
C LEU A 17 -11.79 18.01 -4.53
N ALA A 18 -12.35 18.78 -5.46
CA ALA A 18 -13.58 19.52 -5.23
C ALA A 18 -14.80 18.61 -5.03
N ASP A 19 -14.93 17.52 -5.81
CA ASP A 19 -15.99 16.52 -5.63
C ASP A 19 -15.89 15.86 -4.25
N ILE A 20 -14.67 15.56 -3.82
CA ILE A 20 -14.40 14.93 -2.53
C ILE A 20 -14.72 15.90 -1.38
N ALA A 21 -14.34 17.17 -1.51
CA ALA A 21 -14.68 18.19 -0.52
C ALA A 21 -16.20 18.36 -0.36
N ALA A 22 -16.92 18.43 -1.50
CA ALA A 22 -18.37 18.50 -1.51
C ALA A 22 -19.01 17.28 -0.83
N ARG A 23 -18.50 16.07 -1.13
CA ARG A 23 -18.97 14.82 -0.50
C ARG A 23 -18.67 14.77 1.00
N ALA A 24 -17.51 15.27 1.43
CA ALA A 24 -17.10 15.30 2.82
C ALA A 24 -17.78 16.42 3.64
N GLY A 25 -18.54 17.31 3.00
CA GLY A 25 -19.17 18.46 3.67
C GLY A 25 -18.15 19.51 4.15
N VAL A 26 -16.97 19.56 3.54
CA VAL A 26 -15.90 20.52 3.87
C VAL A 26 -15.72 21.54 2.75
N THR A 27 -15.07 22.67 3.07
CA THR A 27 -14.75 23.67 2.06
C THR A 27 -13.65 23.18 1.12
N ARG A 28 -13.62 23.69 -0.11
CA ARG A 28 -12.51 23.45 -1.04
C ARG A 28 -11.18 23.87 -0.42
N GLY A 29 -11.13 25.02 0.26
CA GLY A 29 -9.90 25.48 0.93
C GLY A 29 -9.35 24.47 1.94
N ALA A 30 -10.24 23.84 2.74
CA ALA A 30 -9.82 22.84 3.71
C ALA A 30 -9.18 21.60 3.06
N ILE A 31 -9.75 21.07 1.98
CA ILE A 31 -9.16 19.89 1.33
C ILE A 31 -7.80 20.21 0.68
N TYR A 32 -7.67 21.37 0.03
CA TYR A 32 -6.41 21.79 -0.60
C TYR A 32 -5.32 22.16 0.41
N TRP A 33 -5.70 22.47 1.66
CA TRP A 33 -4.74 22.65 2.75
C TRP A 33 -4.11 21.32 3.19
N HIS A 34 -4.89 20.23 3.20
CA HIS A 34 -4.41 18.90 3.56
C HIS A 34 -3.73 18.15 2.40
N PHE A 35 -4.17 18.37 1.17
CA PHE A 35 -3.71 17.63 -0.01
C PHE A 35 -3.46 18.58 -1.17
N SER A 36 -2.21 18.65 -1.63
CA SER A 36 -1.83 19.55 -2.73
C SER A 36 -2.44 19.10 -4.06
N ASN A 37 -2.59 17.79 -4.23
CA ASN A 37 -3.13 17.19 -5.44
C ASN A 37 -3.86 15.86 -5.14
N LYS A 38 -4.43 15.24 -6.18
CA LYS A 38 -5.18 13.99 -6.09
C LYS A 38 -4.28 12.77 -5.76
N SER A 39 -3.04 12.79 -6.23
CA SER A 39 -2.04 11.75 -5.95
C SER A 39 -1.69 11.72 -4.47
N ASP A 40 -1.49 12.88 -3.83
CA ASP A 40 -1.23 12.99 -2.39
C ASP A 40 -2.38 12.38 -1.57
N LEU A 41 -3.62 12.68 -1.95
CA LEU A 41 -4.81 12.13 -1.28
C LEU A 41 -4.94 10.61 -1.49
N LEU A 42 -4.66 10.11 -2.69
CA LEU A 42 -4.66 8.67 -2.93
C LEU A 42 -3.55 8.00 -2.13
N GLN A 43 -2.35 8.58 -2.07
CA GLN A 43 -1.26 8.03 -1.29
C GLN A 43 -1.63 7.94 0.19
N ALA A 44 -2.20 9.01 0.76
CA ALA A 44 -2.67 8.99 2.14
C ALA A 44 -3.74 7.90 2.37
N LEU A 45 -4.56 7.58 1.37
CA LEU A 45 -5.51 6.46 1.45
C LEU A 45 -4.78 5.10 1.44
N LEU A 46 -3.77 4.93 0.59
CA LEU A 46 -2.96 3.71 0.51
C LEU A 46 -2.14 3.48 1.78
N ASP A 47 -1.61 4.53 2.41
CA ASP A 47 -0.84 4.44 3.65
C ASP A 47 -1.66 3.83 4.79
N THR A 48 -2.98 4.01 4.77
CA THR A 48 -3.88 3.36 5.75
C THR A 48 -3.93 1.83 5.65
N LEU A 49 -3.45 1.24 4.54
CA LEU A 49 -3.32 -0.21 4.39
C LEU A 49 -2.07 -0.77 5.07
N HIS A 50 -1.02 0.04 5.22
CA HIS A 50 0.27 -0.42 5.71
C HIS A 50 0.37 -0.35 7.23
N GLU A 51 -0.29 0.63 7.87
CA GLU A 51 -0.22 0.88 9.31
C GLU A 51 -0.47 -0.37 10.18
N PRO A 52 -1.45 -1.25 9.90
CA PRO A 52 -1.68 -2.45 10.71
C PRO A 52 -0.63 -3.56 10.53
N LEU A 53 0.14 -3.51 9.43
CA LEU A 53 1.09 -4.54 9.01
C LEU A 53 2.54 -4.17 9.37
N ASP A 54 2.77 -2.92 9.77
CA ASP A 54 4.08 -2.29 9.86
C ASP A 54 5.02 -2.99 10.87
N GLU A 55 4.48 -3.42 12.02
CA GLU A 55 5.26 -4.12 13.05
C GLU A 55 5.78 -5.47 12.56
N LEU A 56 4.91 -6.30 11.98
CA LEU A 56 5.28 -7.61 11.43
C LEU A 56 6.24 -7.48 10.25
N ALA A 57 6.07 -6.45 9.42
CA ALA A 57 6.97 -6.18 8.31
C ALA A 57 8.37 -5.82 8.82
N ARG A 58 8.48 -4.86 9.76
CA ARG A 58 9.75 -4.46 10.38
C ARG A 58 10.42 -5.62 11.11
N ALA A 59 9.66 -6.44 11.84
CA ALA A 59 10.20 -7.63 12.50
C ALA A 59 10.79 -8.60 11.46
N SER A 60 10.09 -8.86 10.35
CA SER A 60 10.57 -9.76 9.30
C SER A 60 11.82 -9.24 8.57
N GLU A 61 12.07 -7.93 8.62
CA GLU A 61 13.22 -7.26 7.99
C GLU A 61 14.42 -7.13 8.93
N SER A 62 14.22 -7.31 10.23
CA SER A 62 15.28 -7.19 11.24
C SER A 62 16.27 -8.35 11.17
N GLU A 63 17.57 -8.04 11.20
CA GLU A 63 18.64 -9.05 11.32
C GLU A 63 18.63 -9.73 12.71
N ASP A 64 18.16 -9.00 13.73
CA ASP A 64 18.08 -9.49 15.11
C ASP A 64 16.87 -10.39 15.37
N GLU A 65 15.90 -10.42 14.45
CA GLU A 65 14.74 -11.30 14.56
C GLU A 65 15.16 -12.78 14.48
N VAL A 66 14.61 -13.59 15.38
CA VAL A 66 14.89 -15.01 15.51
C VAL A 66 14.09 -15.82 14.50
N ASP A 67 12.86 -15.38 14.18
CA ASP A 67 11.96 -16.05 13.23
C ASP A 67 11.45 -15.12 12.11
N PRO A 68 12.34 -14.61 11.22
CA PRO A 68 11.96 -13.67 10.18
C PRO A 68 10.96 -14.27 9.17
N LEU A 69 11.11 -15.56 8.82
CA LEU A 69 10.16 -16.26 7.94
C LEU A 69 8.78 -16.42 8.59
N GLY A 70 8.73 -16.72 9.89
CA GLY A 70 7.47 -16.78 10.64
C GLY A 70 6.79 -15.42 10.76
N CYS A 71 7.55 -14.34 10.93
CA CYS A 71 7.03 -12.97 10.87
C CYS A 71 6.43 -12.66 9.48
N MET A 72 7.14 -12.98 8.40
CA MET A 72 6.62 -12.83 7.03
C MET A 72 5.36 -13.67 6.78
N ARG A 73 5.32 -14.90 7.29
CA ARG A 73 4.14 -15.76 7.18
C ARG A 73 2.94 -15.14 7.89
N LYS A 74 3.11 -14.65 9.12
CA LYS A 74 2.05 -13.96 9.88
C LYS A 74 1.58 -12.70 9.15
N LEU A 75 2.52 -11.91 8.61
CA LEU A 75 2.25 -10.73 7.81
C LEU A 75 1.34 -11.05 6.62
N LEU A 76 1.69 -12.05 5.81
CA LEU A 76 0.92 -12.45 4.64
C LEU A 76 -0.49 -12.95 5.02
N ILE A 77 -0.60 -13.74 6.10
CA ILE A 77 -1.90 -14.20 6.60
C ILE A 77 -2.77 -13.01 7.03
N HIS A 78 -2.20 -12.06 7.78
CA HIS A 78 -2.94 -10.87 8.21
C HIS A 78 -3.39 -10.04 7.02
N LEU A 79 -2.51 -9.80 6.04
CA LEU A 79 -2.83 -9.08 4.81
C LEU A 79 -4.01 -9.73 4.08
N PHE A 80 -3.96 -11.05 3.83
CA PHE A 80 -5.06 -11.74 3.14
C PHE A 80 -6.36 -11.73 3.95
N HIS A 81 -6.29 -11.86 5.28
CA HIS A 81 -7.46 -11.72 6.14
C HIS A 81 -8.07 -10.32 6.08
N GLN A 82 -7.26 -9.25 6.09
CA GLN A 82 -7.77 -7.88 5.97
C GLN A 82 -8.47 -7.67 4.62
N VAL A 83 -7.88 -8.11 3.52
CA VAL A 83 -8.51 -8.03 2.19
C VAL A 83 -9.82 -8.83 2.14
N ALA A 84 -9.85 -10.00 2.76
CA ALA A 84 -11.02 -10.87 2.78
C ALA A 84 -12.14 -10.37 3.70
N LEU A 85 -11.83 -9.74 4.84
CA LEU A 85 -12.81 -9.47 5.90
C LEU A 85 -13.12 -7.99 6.10
N ASP A 86 -12.20 -7.07 5.82
CA ASP A 86 -12.42 -5.63 5.98
C ASP A 86 -12.92 -4.99 4.68
N PRO A 87 -14.16 -4.49 4.62
CA PRO A 87 -14.71 -3.82 3.45
C PRO A 87 -13.93 -2.57 3.04
N LYS A 88 -13.29 -1.86 3.98
CA LYS A 88 -12.48 -0.69 3.67
C LYS A 88 -11.20 -1.10 2.93
N THR A 89 -10.42 -2.00 3.52
CA THR A 89 -9.23 -2.58 2.86
C THR A 89 -9.56 -3.15 1.48
N ARG A 90 -10.68 -3.86 1.33
CA ARG A 90 -11.12 -4.40 0.05
C ARG A 90 -11.39 -3.31 -0.99
N ARG A 91 -12.12 -2.25 -0.62
CA ARG A 91 -12.41 -1.12 -1.52
C ARG A 91 -11.15 -0.39 -1.96
N ILE A 92 -10.21 -0.15 -1.04
CA ILE A 92 -8.94 0.50 -1.36
C ILE A 92 -8.11 -0.36 -2.32
N ASN A 93 -8.05 -1.67 -2.10
CA ASN A 93 -7.41 -2.60 -3.04
C ASN A 93 -8.09 -2.58 -4.42
N GLU A 94 -9.42 -2.59 -4.49
CA GLU A 94 -10.14 -2.49 -5.76
C GLU A 94 -9.83 -1.17 -6.49
N ILE A 95 -9.74 -0.06 -5.75
CA ILE A 95 -9.34 1.24 -6.31
C ILE A 95 -7.95 1.15 -6.92
N LEU A 96 -6.97 0.63 -6.17
CA LEU A 96 -5.58 0.52 -6.58
C LEU A 96 -5.39 -0.36 -7.83
N PHE A 97 -6.05 -1.51 -7.87
CA PHE A 97 -5.86 -2.50 -8.94
C PHE A 97 -6.74 -2.27 -10.16
N HIS A 98 -7.93 -1.67 -10.00
CA HIS A 98 -8.95 -1.65 -11.06
C HIS A 98 -9.54 -0.27 -11.38
N LYS A 99 -9.41 0.72 -10.50
CA LYS A 99 -10.04 2.05 -10.68
C LYS A 99 -9.03 3.20 -10.82
N CYS A 100 -7.74 2.88 -10.82
CA CYS A 100 -6.66 3.82 -11.07
C CYS A 100 -6.20 3.64 -12.54
N GLU A 101 -6.80 4.41 -13.45
CA GLU A 101 -6.40 4.46 -14.86
C GLU A 101 -5.18 5.35 -15.02
N PHE A 102 -4.07 4.83 -15.55
CA PHE A 102 -2.83 5.59 -15.72
C PHE A 102 -2.91 6.48 -16.97
N THR A 103 -3.56 7.64 -16.85
CA THR A 103 -3.50 8.71 -17.84
C THR A 103 -2.24 9.58 -17.64
N ASP A 104 -1.90 10.42 -18.61
CA ASP A 104 -0.70 11.28 -18.52
C ASP A 104 -0.74 12.26 -17.34
N GLU A 105 -1.95 12.69 -16.92
CA GLU A 105 -2.17 13.48 -15.69
C GLU A 105 -1.84 12.73 -14.39
N MET A 106 -1.66 11.40 -14.47
CA MET A 106 -1.37 10.50 -13.35
C MET A 106 0.04 9.90 -13.40
N CYS A 107 0.93 10.49 -14.20
CA CYS A 107 2.31 10.02 -14.33
C CYS A 107 3.03 9.89 -12.97
N ASP A 108 2.76 10.82 -12.06
CA ASP A 108 3.28 10.80 -10.69
C ASP A 108 2.81 9.57 -9.91
N MET A 109 1.55 9.15 -10.06
CA MET A 109 1.03 7.95 -9.40
C MET A 109 1.59 6.66 -10.00
N ARG A 110 1.81 6.63 -11.32
CA ARG A 110 2.50 5.51 -11.96
C ARG A 110 3.92 5.36 -11.42
N ARG A 111 4.65 6.47 -11.32
CA ARG A 111 6.00 6.52 -10.76
C ARG A 111 6.01 6.12 -9.29
N GLN A 112 5.11 6.65 -8.49
CA GLN A 112 4.99 6.34 -7.07
C GLN A 112 4.68 4.86 -6.83
N ARG A 113 3.76 4.27 -7.60
CA ARG A 113 3.48 2.83 -7.54
C ARG A 113 4.68 1.98 -7.93
N GLN A 114 5.44 2.38 -8.94
CA GLN A 114 6.68 1.70 -9.32
C GLN A 114 7.72 1.75 -8.18
N THR A 115 7.89 2.92 -7.56
CA THR A 115 8.77 3.08 -6.41
C THR A 115 8.35 2.18 -5.24
N HIS A 116 7.06 2.22 -4.85
CA HIS A 116 6.54 1.38 -3.77
C HIS A 116 6.71 -0.11 -4.07
N SER A 117 6.49 -0.53 -5.33
CA SER A 117 6.70 -1.93 -5.73
C SER A 117 8.17 -2.34 -5.62
N LEU A 118 9.10 -1.47 -5.99
CA LEU A 118 10.53 -1.72 -5.88
C LEU A 118 10.95 -1.82 -4.41
N GLU A 119 10.49 -0.89 -3.57
CA GLU A 119 10.74 -0.90 -2.12
C GLU A 119 10.20 -2.17 -1.46
N CYS A 120 8.97 -2.59 -1.78
CA CYS A 120 8.43 -3.87 -1.31
C CYS A 120 9.30 -5.06 -1.73
N ASN A 121 9.77 -5.11 -2.98
CA ASN A 121 10.65 -6.19 -3.44
C ASN A 121 11.98 -6.22 -2.69
N LEU A 122 12.57 -5.06 -2.43
CA LEU A 122 13.80 -4.94 -1.64
C LEU A 122 13.61 -5.43 -0.20
N ARG A 123 12.50 -5.06 0.43
CA ARG A 123 12.14 -5.49 1.79
C ARG A 123 11.92 -7.01 1.87
N ILE A 124 11.19 -7.58 0.91
CA ILE A 124 11.03 -9.04 0.79
C ILE A 124 12.40 -9.72 0.62
N GLY A 125 13.27 -9.18 -0.22
CA GLY A 125 14.63 -9.71 -0.39
C GLY A 125 15.45 -9.69 0.91
N LEU A 126 15.31 -8.63 1.72
CA LEU A 126 15.94 -8.55 3.04
C LEU A 126 15.42 -9.66 3.97
N THR A 127 14.10 -9.81 4.09
CA THR A 127 13.49 -10.88 4.89
C THR A 127 13.93 -12.27 4.45
N LEU A 128 14.00 -12.54 3.15
CA LEU A 128 14.45 -13.82 2.61
C LEU A 128 15.93 -14.09 2.96
N ARG A 129 16.80 -13.07 2.89
CA ARG A 129 18.21 -13.20 3.33
C ARG A 129 18.33 -13.49 4.81
N ASN A 130 17.56 -12.80 5.65
CA ASN A 130 17.55 -13.05 7.10
C ASN A 130 17.09 -14.49 7.39
N ALA A 131 16.05 -14.96 6.69
CA ALA A 131 15.58 -16.34 6.80
C ALA A 131 16.63 -17.38 6.36
N VAL A 132 17.40 -17.11 5.30
CA VAL A 132 18.53 -17.96 4.90
C VAL A 132 19.62 -17.97 5.99
N HIS A 133 20.01 -16.82 6.52
CA HIS A 133 21.02 -16.72 7.59
C HIS A 133 20.58 -17.45 8.88
N ARG A 134 19.28 -17.47 9.17
CA ARG A 134 18.68 -18.21 10.31
C ARG A 134 18.43 -19.70 10.01
N GLY A 135 18.80 -20.20 8.82
CA GLY A 135 18.62 -21.61 8.43
C GLY A 135 17.15 -22.00 8.19
N GLN A 136 16.26 -21.03 7.95
CA GLN A 136 14.83 -21.24 7.72
C GLN A 136 14.50 -21.50 6.24
N LEU A 137 15.43 -21.17 5.34
CA LEU A 137 15.34 -21.37 3.90
C LEU A 137 16.66 -21.95 3.35
N PRO A 138 16.64 -22.59 2.16
CA PRO A 138 17.86 -23.13 1.54
C PRO A 138 18.95 -22.08 1.31
N GLU A 139 20.20 -22.44 1.55
CA GLU A 139 21.37 -21.54 1.36
C GLU A 139 21.56 -21.06 -0.08
N ASN A 140 21.08 -21.85 -1.05
CA ASN A 140 21.17 -21.54 -2.48
C ASN A 140 19.94 -20.81 -3.03
N LEU A 141 19.03 -20.33 -2.17
CA LEU A 141 17.87 -19.56 -2.60
C LEU A 141 18.31 -18.22 -3.19
N ASP A 142 17.88 -17.92 -4.41
CA ASP A 142 18.01 -16.57 -4.96
C ASP A 142 17.05 -15.63 -4.22
N THR A 143 17.64 -14.71 -3.46
CA THR A 143 16.90 -13.73 -2.65
C THR A 143 16.72 -12.39 -3.37
N ALA A 144 17.35 -12.20 -4.53
CA ALA A 144 17.16 -11.02 -5.35
C ALA A 144 15.87 -11.18 -6.17
N ARG A 145 14.84 -10.40 -5.85
CA ARG A 145 13.67 -10.24 -6.74
C ARG A 145 13.92 -9.09 -7.71
N GLY A 146 14.44 -9.43 -8.89
CA GLY A 146 14.54 -8.56 -10.07
C GLY A 146 13.38 -8.80 -11.02
#